data_AF-A0A960IFY0-F1
#
_entry.id   AF-A0A960IFY0-F1
#
_cell.length_a   1.000
_cell.length_b   1.000
_cell.length_c   1.000
_cell.angle_alpha   90.00
_cell.angle_beta   90.00
_cell.angle_gamma   90.00
#
_symmetry.space_group_name_H-M   'P 1'
#
loop_
_entity.id
_entity.type
_entity.pdbx_description
1 polymer ?
#
loop_
_entity_poly.entity_id
_entity_poly.type
_entity_poly.pdbx_seq_one_letter_code
_entity_poly.pdbx_strand_id
1 'polypeptide(L)'
;MFLTPPQVCAMLAAMLRDAYDGPFDPDCTLADFSRAALATIGREYLMHGHMQDRVGIPSVLSGHGLDGARDVSIDEWMAASPIYSGRTQRLLHFAPEEGPGTGTVETIFKNLQFDVGAPHQFMDFRYALHSPTSGEFWLDHCGALMDAEPMGEVFVQLMCHDIEDP
;
A
#
# COMPACT_ATOMS: atom_id res chain seq x y z
N MET A 1 2.51 32.31 34.58
CA MET A 1 3.33 32.62 33.38
C MET A 1 2.33 32.69 32.23
N PHE A 2 1.95 33.89 31.80
CA PHE A 2 0.95 34.07 30.73
C PHE A 2 1.67 34.08 29.39
N LEU A 3 1.16 33.30 28.43
CA LEU A 3 1.68 33.27 27.07
C LEU A 3 1.41 34.61 26.39
N THR A 4 2.41 35.12 25.68
CA THR A 4 2.29 36.33 24.85
C THR A 4 1.48 36.04 23.58
N PRO A 5 0.85 37.04 22.95
CA PRO A 5 0.06 36.85 21.73
C PRO A 5 0.80 36.11 20.59
N PRO A 6 2.11 36.33 20.35
CA PRO A 6 2.89 35.54 19.38
C PRO A 6 3.01 34.06 19.78
N GLN A 7 3.12 33.77 21.08
CA GLN A 7 3.16 32.39 21.58
C GLN A 7 1.81 31.69 21.44
N VAL A 8 0.70 32.44 21.59
CA VAL A 8 -0.66 31.93 21.33
C VAL A 8 -0.89 31.69 19.84
N CYS A 9 -0.45 32.61 18.95
CA CYS A 9 -0.48 32.39 17.50
C CYS A 9 0.41 31.22 17.06
N ALA A 10 1.60 31.06 17.64
CA ALA A 10 2.46 29.90 17.37
C ALA A 10 1.85 28.59 17.90
N MET A 11 1.14 28.62 19.04
CA MET A 11 0.39 27.46 19.55
C MET A 11 -0.82 27.11 18.67
N LEU A 12 -1.54 28.11 18.17
CA LEU A 12 -2.67 27.94 17.25
C LEU A 12 -2.20 27.51 15.85
N ALA A 13 -1.03 27.96 15.41
CA ALA A 13 -0.34 27.47 14.21
C ALA A 13 0.30 26.08 14.41
N ALA A 14 0.50 25.64 15.66
CA ALA A 14 1.04 24.33 16.02
C ALA A 14 -0.06 23.28 16.32
N MET A 15 -1.33 23.58 16.08
CA MET A 15 -2.36 22.55 16.08
C MET A 15 -2.34 21.82 14.75
N LEU A 16 -1.88 20.57 14.81
CA LEU A 16 -1.95 19.65 13.68
C LEU A 16 -3.40 19.55 13.17
N ARG A 17 -3.56 19.53 11.86
CA ARG A 17 -4.85 19.42 11.18
C ARG A 17 -5.37 17.99 11.32
N ASP A 18 -6.61 17.83 11.77
CA ASP A 18 -7.26 16.51 11.87
C ASP A 18 -7.98 16.08 10.58
N ALA A 19 -8.10 16.98 9.60
CA ALA A 19 -8.71 16.74 8.29
C ALA A 19 -8.05 17.61 7.21
N TYR A 20 -8.21 17.22 5.95
CA TYR A 20 -7.65 17.90 4.77
C TYR A 20 -8.75 18.49 3.85
N ASP A 21 -9.98 18.63 4.35
CA ASP A 21 -11.16 19.14 3.63
C ASP A 21 -11.32 20.68 3.69
N GLY A 22 -10.29 21.38 4.20
CA GLY A 22 -10.24 22.84 4.26
C GLY A 22 -9.91 23.51 2.91
N PRO A 23 -9.82 24.86 2.90
CA PRO A 23 -9.36 25.60 1.73
C PRO A 23 -7.98 25.11 1.27
N PHE A 24 -7.77 25.10 -0.06
CA PHE A 24 -6.47 24.76 -0.63
C PHE A 24 -5.38 25.70 -0.08
N ASP A 25 -4.33 25.09 0.45
CA ASP A 25 -3.17 25.76 0.99
C ASP A 25 -1.93 25.18 0.29
N PRO A 26 -1.26 25.95 -0.60
CA PRO A 26 -0.11 25.46 -1.34
C PRO A 26 1.13 25.21 -0.47
N ASP A 27 1.15 25.74 0.77
CA ASP A 27 2.26 25.56 1.71
C ASP A 27 2.03 24.36 2.65
N CYS A 28 0.88 23.70 2.56
CA CYS A 28 0.55 22.53 3.37
C CYS A 28 1.42 21.32 3.02
N THR A 29 1.95 20.66 4.05
CA THR A 29 2.77 19.46 3.96
C THR A 29 2.18 18.34 4.83
N LEU A 30 2.72 17.11 4.71
CA LEU A 30 2.33 16.02 5.60
C LEU A 30 2.64 16.30 7.08
N ALA A 31 3.62 17.16 7.37
CA ALA A 31 3.98 17.50 8.75
C ALA A 31 2.91 18.35 9.47
N ASP A 32 1.98 18.93 8.73
CA ASP A 32 0.90 19.76 9.26
C ASP A 32 -0.29 18.95 9.76
N PHE A 33 -0.31 17.64 9.56
CA PHE A 33 -1.43 16.77 9.87
C PHE A 33 -1.23 15.95 11.14
N SER A 34 -2.33 15.68 11.85
CA SER A 34 -2.32 14.83 13.03
C SER A 34 -2.07 13.37 12.64
N ARG A 35 -1.66 12.55 13.60
CA ARG A 35 -1.49 11.10 13.36
C ARG A 35 -2.78 10.45 12.82
N ALA A 36 -3.95 10.92 13.26
CA ALA A 36 -5.23 10.39 12.81
C ALA A 36 -5.50 10.74 11.33
N ALA A 37 -5.22 11.99 10.94
CA ALA A 37 -5.30 12.43 9.56
C ALA A 37 -4.29 11.69 8.67
N LEU A 38 -3.03 11.58 9.11
CA LEU A 38 -1.97 10.87 8.38
C LEU A 38 -2.28 9.37 8.21
N ALA A 39 -2.91 8.72 9.19
CA ALA A 39 -3.33 7.34 9.05
C ALA A 39 -4.40 7.17 7.96
N THR A 40 -5.26 8.17 7.77
CA THR A 40 -6.29 8.18 6.73
C THR A 40 -5.68 8.45 5.35
N ILE A 41 -4.86 9.50 5.25
CA ILE A 41 -4.10 9.81 4.03
C ILE A 41 -3.23 8.62 3.59
N GLY A 42 -2.59 7.93 4.54
CA GLY A 42 -1.80 6.74 4.24
C GLY A 42 -2.61 5.63 3.58
N ARG A 43 -3.85 5.37 4.03
CA ARG A 43 -4.75 4.40 3.38
C ARG A 43 -5.16 4.85 1.98
N GLU A 44 -5.39 6.14 1.79
CA GLU A 44 -5.72 6.70 0.48
C GLU A 44 -4.56 6.62 -0.50
N TYR A 45 -3.32 6.80 -0.05
CA TYR A 45 -2.12 6.61 -0.87
C TYR A 45 -1.95 5.15 -1.30
N LEU A 46 -2.26 4.18 -0.43
CA LEU A 46 -2.29 2.77 -0.82
C LEU A 46 -3.34 2.53 -1.91
N MET A 47 -4.55 3.08 -1.74
CA MET A 47 -5.61 2.99 -2.74
C MET A 47 -5.20 3.65 -4.07
N HIS A 48 -4.50 4.78 -4.03
CA HIS A 48 -4.00 5.44 -5.23
C HIS A 48 -3.02 4.56 -6.02
N GLY A 49 -2.10 3.88 -5.33
CA GLY A 49 -1.19 2.91 -5.97
C GLY A 49 -1.97 1.82 -6.70
N HIS A 50 -2.98 1.25 -6.07
CA HIS A 50 -3.87 0.27 -6.72
C HIS A 50 -4.65 0.84 -7.91
N MET A 51 -5.13 2.08 -7.82
CA MET A 51 -5.82 2.72 -8.95
C MET A 51 -4.90 2.89 -10.16
N GLN A 52 -3.60 3.11 -9.96
CA GLN A 52 -2.63 3.23 -11.06
C GLN A 52 -2.53 1.93 -11.86
N ASP A 53 -2.44 0.78 -11.19
CA ASP A 53 -2.47 -0.54 -11.82
C ASP A 53 -3.77 -0.74 -12.63
N ARG A 54 -4.92 -0.39 -12.04
CA ARG A 54 -6.24 -0.52 -12.66
C ARG A 54 -6.51 0.38 -13.85
N VAL A 55 -5.71 1.43 -14.06
CA VAL A 55 -5.75 2.22 -15.30
C VAL A 55 -4.66 1.81 -16.29
N GLY A 56 -3.51 1.35 -15.78
CA GLY A 56 -2.35 0.97 -16.58
C GLY A 56 -2.55 -0.35 -17.32
N ILE A 57 -2.84 -1.43 -16.60
CA ILE A 57 -2.90 -2.78 -17.17
C ILE A 57 -3.99 -2.92 -18.23
N PRO A 58 -5.22 -2.39 -18.07
CA PRO A 58 -6.21 -2.42 -19.15
C PRO A 58 -5.76 -1.68 -20.42
N SER A 59 -4.96 -0.63 -20.28
CA SER A 59 -4.39 0.09 -21.42
C SER A 59 -3.39 -0.80 -22.16
N VAL A 60 -2.51 -1.51 -21.44
CA VAL A 60 -1.58 -2.50 -22.02
C VAL A 60 -2.35 -3.63 -22.70
N LEU A 61 -3.36 -4.20 -22.03
CA LEU A 61 -4.23 -5.25 -22.56
C LEU A 61 -4.85 -4.84 -23.90
N SER A 62 -5.33 -3.60 -24.02
CA SER A 62 -5.95 -3.10 -25.24
C SER A 62 -4.99 -3.02 -26.44
N GLY A 63 -3.69 -2.80 -26.19
CA GLY A 63 -2.67 -2.65 -27.22
C GLY A 63 -1.84 -3.92 -27.50
N HIS A 64 -1.71 -4.80 -26.51
CA HIS A 64 -0.74 -5.91 -26.51
C HIS A 64 -1.34 -7.28 -26.13
N GLY A 65 -2.65 -7.35 -25.87
CA GLY A 65 -3.32 -8.61 -25.54
C GLY A 65 -2.96 -9.16 -24.17
N LEU A 66 -3.40 -10.39 -23.90
CA LEU A 66 -3.29 -11.03 -22.58
C LEU A 66 -1.85 -11.30 -22.16
N ASP A 67 -1.02 -11.83 -23.08
CA ASP A 67 0.39 -12.11 -22.78
C ASP A 67 1.16 -10.83 -22.45
N GLY A 68 0.92 -9.75 -23.21
CA GLY A 68 1.54 -8.46 -22.92
C GLY A 68 1.10 -7.88 -21.59
N ALA A 69 -0.18 -7.99 -21.24
CA ALA A 69 -0.69 -7.56 -19.93
C ALA A 69 -0.06 -8.39 -18.78
N ARG A 70 0.05 -9.72 -18.94
CA ARG A 70 0.70 -10.61 -17.98
C ARG A 70 2.15 -10.23 -17.75
N ASP A 71 2.94 -10.19 -18.81
CA ASP A 71 4.38 -9.98 -18.72
C ASP A 71 4.70 -8.61 -18.12
N VAL A 72 3.96 -7.57 -18.50
CA VAL A 72 4.11 -6.25 -17.88
C VAL A 72 3.71 -6.26 -16.40
N SER A 73 2.63 -6.96 -16.02
CA SER A 73 2.21 -7.06 -14.62
C SER A 73 3.29 -7.73 -13.76
N ILE A 74 3.88 -8.83 -14.25
CA ILE A 74 4.98 -9.54 -13.57
C ILE A 74 6.21 -8.65 -13.45
N ASP A 75 6.65 -8.03 -14.55
CA ASP A 75 7.83 -7.17 -14.58
C ASP A 75 7.66 -5.96 -13.65
N GLU A 76 6.49 -5.33 -13.67
CA GLU A 76 6.15 -4.20 -12.80
C GLU A 76 6.26 -4.60 -11.32
N TRP A 77 5.58 -5.67 -10.92
CA TRP A 77 5.56 -6.12 -9.53
C TRP A 77 6.95 -6.53 -9.05
N MET A 78 7.68 -7.32 -9.84
CA MET A 78 9.01 -7.79 -9.49
C MET A 78 10.04 -6.67 -9.42
N ALA A 79 9.91 -5.63 -10.25
CA ALA A 79 10.80 -4.48 -10.24
C ALA A 79 10.45 -3.48 -9.12
N ALA A 80 9.17 -3.21 -8.88
CA ALA A 80 8.73 -2.18 -7.94
C ALA A 80 8.71 -2.66 -6.49
N SER A 81 8.25 -3.90 -6.24
CA SER A 81 8.01 -4.41 -4.89
C SER A 81 9.22 -4.42 -3.96
N PRO A 82 10.44 -4.79 -4.40
CA PRO A 82 11.61 -4.74 -3.52
C PRO A 82 11.99 -3.31 -3.13
N ILE A 83 11.69 -2.33 -4.01
CA ILE A 83 12.05 -0.93 -3.81
C ILE A 83 11.13 -0.28 -2.79
N TYR A 84 9.81 -0.35 -2.99
CA TYR A 84 8.88 0.29 -2.06
C TYR A 84 8.84 -0.47 -0.73
N SER A 85 8.91 -1.81 -0.72
CA SER A 85 8.90 -2.61 0.51
C SER A 85 10.10 -2.27 1.40
N GLY A 86 11.31 -2.24 0.83
CA GLY A 86 12.51 -1.86 1.57
C GLY A 86 12.46 -0.43 2.10
N ARG A 87 11.83 0.50 1.37
CA ARG A 87 11.63 1.89 1.85
C ARG A 87 10.64 1.95 3.00
N THR A 88 9.49 1.29 2.88
CA THR A 88 8.45 1.22 3.93
C THR A 88 8.99 0.58 5.20
N GLN A 89 9.71 -0.53 5.08
CA GLN A 89 10.40 -1.20 6.18
C GLN A 89 11.33 -0.26 6.96
N ARG A 90 12.17 0.53 6.27
CA ARG A 90 13.07 1.49 6.91
C ARG A 90 12.32 2.66 7.55
N LEU A 91 11.33 3.21 6.83
CA LEU A 91 10.55 4.37 7.30
C LEU A 91 9.71 4.06 8.53
N LEU A 92 9.21 2.83 8.65
CA LEU A 92 8.39 2.37 9.77
C LEU A 92 9.19 1.54 10.78
N HIS A 93 10.51 1.52 10.65
CA HIS A 93 11.44 0.89 11.60
C HIS A 93 11.21 -0.61 11.85
N PHE A 94 10.93 -1.37 10.78
CA PHE A 94 10.82 -2.84 10.83
C PHE A 94 11.66 -3.55 9.77
N ALA A 95 12.63 -2.86 9.18
CA ALA A 95 13.61 -3.48 8.28
C ALA A 95 14.46 -4.52 9.03
N PRO A 96 14.80 -5.67 8.40
CA PRO A 96 15.73 -6.62 9.00
C PRO A 96 17.11 -5.99 9.20
N GLU A 97 17.74 -6.27 10.34
CA GLU A 97 19.04 -5.68 10.70
C GLU A 97 20.18 -6.18 9.80
N GLU A 98 20.15 -7.46 9.39
CA GLU A 98 21.17 -8.08 8.55
C GLU A 98 21.05 -7.71 7.07
N GLY A 99 19.95 -7.06 6.66
CA GLY A 99 19.74 -6.52 5.33
C GLY A 99 18.52 -7.07 4.59
N PRO A 100 18.33 -6.69 3.32
CA PRO A 100 17.23 -7.20 2.50
C PRO A 100 17.27 -8.72 2.38
N GLY A 101 16.11 -9.37 2.46
CA GLY A 101 15.98 -10.83 2.31
C GLY A 101 16.29 -11.64 3.58
N THR A 102 16.68 -11.00 4.70
CA THR A 102 16.95 -11.68 5.97
C THR A 102 15.82 -11.52 7.00
N GLY A 103 14.63 -11.13 6.52
CA GLY A 103 13.46 -10.90 7.37
C GLY A 103 12.81 -12.19 7.89
N THR A 104 11.94 -12.02 8.87
CA THR A 104 11.10 -13.09 9.43
C THR A 104 9.71 -13.08 8.78
N VAL A 105 8.88 -14.09 9.06
CA VAL A 105 7.46 -14.08 8.68
C VAL A 105 6.73 -12.85 9.24
N GLU A 106 7.09 -12.39 10.44
CA GLU A 106 6.57 -11.13 10.98
C GLU A 106 6.93 -9.93 10.09
N THR A 107 8.15 -9.89 9.55
CA THR A 107 8.57 -8.82 8.61
C THR A 107 7.70 -8.85 7.35
N ILE A 108 7.45 -10.05 6.79
CA ILE A 108 6.62 -10.24 5.60
C ILE A 108 5.18 -9.78 5.88
N PHE A 109 4.56 -10.26 6.95
CA PHE A 109 3.18 -9.89 7.32
C PHE A 109 3.04 -8.41 7.64
N LYS A 110 4.05 -7.80 8.25
CA LYS A 110 4.05 -6.36 8.52
C LYS A 110 4.15 -5.56 7.22
N ASN A 111 4.96 -6.04 6.26
CA ASN A 111 5.10 -5.40 4.96
C ASN A 111 3.79 -5.47 4.15
N LEU A 112 3.15 -6.64 4.11
CA LEU A 112 1.87 -6.83 3.39
C LEU A 112 0.76 -5.88 3.86
N GLN A 113 0.73 -5.49 5.14
CA GLN A 113 -0.23 -4.51 5.66
C GLN A 113 -0.10 -3.09 5.05
N PHE A 114 1.04 -2.79 4.43
CA PHE A 114 1.35 -1.51 3.78
C PHE A 114 1.72 -1.69 2.31
N ASP A 115 1.42 -2.85 1.72
CA ASP A 115 1.68 -3.12 0.32
C ASP A 115 0.63 -2.41 -0.55
N VAL A 116 1.08 -1.86 -1.68
CA VAL A 116 0.21 -1.13 -2.62
C VAL A 116 -0.76 -2.05 -3.36
N GLY A 117 -0.45 -3.34 -3.46
CA GLY A 117 -1.34 -4.39 -3.96
C GLY A 117 -2.32 -4.91 -2.90
N ALA A 118 -2.19 -4.49 -1.64
CA ALA A 118 -3.04 -4.91 -0.53
C ALA A 118 -3.84 -3.77 0.13
N PRO A 119 -4.47 -2.83 -0.63
CA PRO A 119 -5.21 -1.74 -0.01
C PRO A 119 -6.44 -2.29 0.72
N HIS A 120 -6.65 -1.84 1.96
CA HIS A 120 -7.57 -2.47 2.91
C HIS A 120 -9.05 -2.48 2.49
N GLN A 121 -9.45 -1.64 1.52
CA GLN A 121 -10.83 -1.65 0.97
C GLN A 121 -10.99 -2.63 -0.20
N PHE A 122 -9.90 -3.19 -0.73
CA PHE A 122 -9.87 -4.11 -1.86
C PHE A 122 -9.44 -5.52 -1.44
N MET A 123 -8.48 -5.61 -0.50
CA MET A 123 -7.95 -6.86 0.03
C MET A 123 -8.14 -6.89 1.55
N ASP A 124 -8.74 -7.97 2.07
CA ASP A 124 -8.91 -8.17 3.51
C ASP A 124 -7.97 -9.28 4.02
N PHE A 125 -6.68 -8.96 4.05
CA PHE A 125 -5.66 -9.86 4.57
C PHE A 125 -5.81 -10.08 6.08
N ARG A 126 -5.86 -11.34 6.46
CA ARG A 126 -5.79 -11.84 7.83
C ARG A 126 -4.51 -12.62 8.02
N TYR A 127 -4.01 -12.66 9.25
CA TYR A 127 -2.72 -13.25 9.57
C TYR A 127 -2.78 -14.05 10.86
N ALA A 128 -2.09 -15.19 10.88
CA ALA A 128 -1.75 -15.94 12.08
C ALA A 128 -0.23 -16.16 12.09
N LEU A 129 0.47 -15.47 12.99
CA LEU A 129 1.91 -15.66 13.18
C LEU A 129 2.16 -16.81 14.16
N HIS A 130 2.84 -17.86 13.70
CA HIS A 130 3.15 -19.03 14.53
C HIS A 130 4.57 -18.97 15.10
N SER A 131 5.53 -18.52 14.30
CA SER A 131 6.94 -18.39 14.66
C SER A 131 7.67 -17.38 13.74
N PRO A 132 8.95 -17.05 14.00
CA PRO A 132 9.73 -16.23 13.08
C PRO A 132 9.88 -16.81 11.66
N THR A 133 9.66 -18.11 11.47
CA THR A 133 9.84 -18.82 10.18
C THR A 133 8.56 -19.48 9.68
N SER A 134 7.43 -19.33 10.38
CA SER A 134 6.15 -19.94 9.98
C SER A 134 4.96 -19.07 10.39
N GLY A 135 3.97 -19.01 9.51
CA GLY A 135 2.69 -18.34 9.73
C GLY A 135 1.75 -18.61 8.58
N GLU A 136 0.51 -18.17 8.74
CA GLU A 136 -0.53 -18.25 7.72
C GLU A 136 -1.08 -16.84 7.45
N PHE A 137 -1.44 -16.59 6.20
CA PHE A 137 -2.32 -15.49 5.85
C PHE A 137 -3.47 -16.01 4.99
N TRP A 138 -4.60 -15.33 5.05
CA TRP A 138 -5.74 -15.62 4.19
C TRP A 138 -6.49 -14.33 3.89
N LEU A 139 -7.38 -14.39 2.91
CA LEU A 139 -8.22 -13.28 2.51
C LEU A 139 -9.66 -13.60 2.88
N ASP A 140 -10.25 -12.86 3.84
CA ASP A 140 -11.69 -12.92 4.06
C ASP A 140 -12.45 -12.30 2.85
N HIS A 141 -11.75 -11.45 2.10
CA HIS A 141 -12.19 -10.80 0.89
C HIS A 141 -11.01 -10.58 -0.07
N CYS A 142 -11.16 -10.98 -1.33
CA CYS A 142 -10.18 -10.77 -2.40
C CYS A 142 -10.81 -10.02 -3.56
N GLY A 143 -10.59 -8.71 -3.63
CA GLY A 143 -11.08 -7.89 -4.73
C GLY A 143 -10.49 -8.32 -6.08
N ALA A 144 -9.23 -8.79 -6.11
CA ALA A 144 -8.57 -9.20 -7.36
C ALA A 144 -9.30 -10.38 -8.01
N LEU A 145 -9.68 -11.38 -7.19
CA LEU A 145 -10.49 -12.51 -7.64
C LEU A 145 -11.86 -12.03 -8.14
N MET A 146 -12.55 -11.19 -7.37
CA MET A 146 -13.88 -10.69 -7.77
C MET A 146 -13.86 -9.87 -9.07
N ASP A 147 -12.75 -9.19 -9.37
CA ASP A 147 -12.56 -8.48 -10.64
C ASP A 147 -12.28 -9.45 -11.81
N ALA A 148 -11.56 -10.55 -11.56
CA ALA A 148 -11.19 -11.54 -12.57
C ALA A 148 -12.31 -12.53 -12.89
N GLU A 149 -13.11 -12.96 -11.90
CA GLU A 149 -14.18 -13.94 -12.04
C GLU A 149 -15.17 -13.62 -13.19
N PRO A 150 -15.67 -12.37 -13.35
CA PRO A 150 -16.55 -12.00 -14.45
C PRO A 150 -15.91 -12.14 -15.84
N MET A 151 -14.58 -12.16 -15.92
CA MET A 151 -13.81 -12.29 -17.16
C MET A 151 -13.53 -13.76 -17.54
N GLY A 152 -13.83 -14.69 -16.63
CA GLY A 152 -13.74 -16.14 -16.86
C GLY A 152 -12.43 -16.78 -16.37
N GLU A 153 -12.41 -18.11 -16.37
CA GLU A 153 -11.35 -18.94 -15.77
C GLU A 153 -9.94 -18.58 -16.21
N VAL A 154 -9.76 -18.23 -17.50
CA VAL A 154 -8.45 -17.85 -18.04
C VAL A 154 -7.89 -16.61 -17.34
N PHE A 155 -8.74 -15.62 -17.05
CA PHE A 155 -8.32 -14.42 -16.32
C PHE A 155 -8.11 -14.68 -14.84
N VAL A 156 -8.89 -15.60 -14.24
CA VAL A 156 -8.67 -16.02 -12.85
C VAL A 156 -7.31 -16.68 -12.71
N GLN A 157 -6.98 -17.64 -13.59
CA GLN A 157 -5.66 -18.27 -13.57
C GLN A 157 -4.53 -17.26 -13.84
N LEU A 158 -4.73 -16.35 -14.79
CA LEU A 158 -3.74 -15.31 -15.08
C LEU A 158 -3.43 -14.45 -13.84
N MET A 159 -4.47 -13.98 -13.15
CA MET A 159 -4.34 -13.09 -12.01
C MET A 159 -3.87 -13.80 -10.75
N CYS A 160 -4.53 -14.89 -10.37
CA CYS A 160 -4.37 -15.55 -9.06
C CYS A 160 -3.34 -16.69 -9.06
N HIS A 161 -2.69 -16.96 -10.19
CA HIS A 161 -1.61 -17.93 -10.29
C HIS A 161 -0.45 -17.35 -11.08
N ASP A 162 -0.65 -17.02 -12.37
CA ASP A 162 0.48 -16.65 -13.23
C ASP A 162 1.16 -15.33 -12.85
N ILE A 163 0.41 -14.37 -12.28
CA ILE A 163 0.95 -13.08 -11.79
C ILE A 163 1.32 -13.14 -10.30
N GLU A 164 0.49 -13.79 -9.47
CA GLU A 164 0.70 -13.84 -8.02
C GLU A 164 1.86 -14.76 -7.62
N ASP A 165 2.13 -15.81 -8.40
CA ASP A 165 3.22 -16.77 -8.21
C ASP A 165 3.89 -17.11 -9.57
N PRO A 166 4.65 -16.16 -10.17
CA PRO A 166 5.20 -16.27 -11.53
C PRO A 166 6.41 -17.21 -11.68
#